data_AF-A0A7Y4U6J0-F1
#
_entry.id   AF-A0A7Y4U6J0-F1
#
_cell.length_a   1.000
_cell.length_b   1.000
_cell.length_c   1.000
_cell.angle_alpha   90.00
_cell.angle_beta   90.00
_cell.angle_gamma   90.00
#
_symmetry.space_group_name_H-M   'P 1'
#
loop_
_entity.id
_entity.type
_entity.pdbx_description
1 polymer ?
#
loop_
_entity_poly.entity_id
_entity_poly.type
_entity_poly.pdbx_seq_one_letter_code
_entity_poly.pdbx_strand_id
1 'polypeptide(L)'
;MDQREVLLHPALGKLPARKVLQCIFALDPTGPILHFHQEQVRSENLPTPGPTGTLYTLTDTPAAEGRERCRIIPPFVREFSVVDA
;
A
#
# COMPACT_ATOMS: atom_id res chain seq x y z
N MET A 1 9.47 7.76 -13.26
CA MET A 1 9.54 8.53 -12.00
C MET A 1 9.10 7.57 -10.91
N ASP A 2 10.04 7.10 -10.10
CA ASP A 2 9.74 6.22 -8.98
C ASP A 2 9.04 7.03 -7.88
N GLN A 3 7.71 7.09 -7.94
CA GLN A 3 6.92 7.59 -6.82
C GLN A 3 6.98 6.55 -5.71
N ARG A 4 7.57 6.94 -4.57
CA ARG A 4 7.67 6.09 -3.40
C ARG A 4 6.29 5.95 -2.77
N GLU A 5 5.83 4.71 -2.61
CA GLU A 5 4.53 4.41 -2.02
C GLU A 5 4.76 3.56 -0.77
N VAL A 6 4.19 3.99 0.36
CA VAL A 6 4.43 3.38 1.68
C VAL A 6 3.10 3.15 2.36
N LEU A 7 2.91 1.99 2.98
CA LEU A 7 1.74 1.68 3.80
C LEU A 7 2.13 1.56 5.29
N LEU A 8 1.41 2.26 6.18
CA LEU A 8 1.51 2.11 7.63
C LEU A 8 0.56 1.00 8.09
N HIS A 9 1.16 -0.14 8.42
CA HIS A 9 0.45 -1.28 9.00
C HIS A 9 0.59 -1.27 10.53
N PRO A 10 -0.50 -1.41 11.30
CA PRO A 10 -0.48 -1.26 12.76
C PRO A 10 0.41 -2.30 13.46
N ALA A 11 0.54 -3.50 12.90
CA ALA A 11 1.35 -4.58 13.46
C ALA A 11 2.75 -4.74 12.82
N LEU A 12 2.94 -4.23 11.60
CA LEU A 12 4.15 -4.50 10.79
C LEU A 12 4.98 -3.24 10.52
N GLY A 13 4.49 -2.07 10.92
CA GLY A 13 5.17 -0.80 10.67
C GLY A 13 5.03 -0.33 9.23
N LYS A 14 6.09 0.25 8.68
CA LYS A 14 6.10 0.80 7.32
C LYS A 14 6.39 -0.31 6.32
N LEU A 15 5.51 -0.47 5.34
CA LEU A 15 5.65 -1.46 4.28
C LEU A 15 5.84 -0.76 2.92
N PRO A 16 6.68 -1.31 2.03
CA PRO A 16 6.65 -0.98 0.62
C PRO A 16 5.24 -1.17 0.07
N ALA A 17 4.70 -0.18 -0.63
CA ALA A 17 3.37 -0.28 -1.21
C ALA A 17 3.38 0.06 -2.70
N ARG A 18 2.28 -0.30 -3.36
CA ARG A 18 1.99 0.07 -4.73
C ARG A 18 0.49 0.08 -4.98
N LYS A 19 -0.01 1.17 -5.53
CA LYS A 19 -1.37 1.31 -6.00
C LYS A 19 -1.49 0.80 -7.43
N VAL A 20 -2.45 -0.10 -7.64
CA VAL A 20 -2.90 -0.55 -8.96
C VAL A 20 -4.40 -0.35 -9.01
N LEU A 21 -4.87 0.55 -9.88
CA LEU A 21 -6.27 0.97 -9.95
C LEU A 21 -6.80 1.47 -8.60
N GLN A 22 -7.69 0.71 -7.96
CA GLN A 22 -8.29 1.03 -6.65
C GLN A 22 -7.79 0.08 -5.54
N CYS A 23 -6.71 -0.65 -5.79
CA CYS A 23 -6.11 -1.59 -4.86
C CYS A 23 -4.74 -1.09 -4.44
N ILE A 24 -4.48 -1.18 -3.14
CA ILE A 24 -3.17 -0.94 -2.54
C ILE A 24 -2.60 -2.30 -2.18
N PHE A 25 -1.47 -2.62 -2.81
CA PHE A 25 -0.68 -3.78 -2.48
C PHE A 25 0.45 -3.35 -1.57
N ALA A 26 0.77 -4.13 -0.54
CA ALA A 26 1.90 -3.90 0.33
C ALA A 26 2.74 -5.17 0.47
N LEU A 27 4.06 -5.04 0.44
CA LEU A 27 4.97 -6.17 0.59
C LEU A 27 5.22 -6.41 2.09
N ASP A 28 4.72 -7.53 2.60
CA ASP A 28 5.00 -8.01 3.95
C ASP A 28 6.49 -8.40 4.06
N PRO A 29 7.19 -8.09 5.17
CA PRO A 29 8.59 -8.45 5.34
C PRO A 29 8.87 -9.96 5.30
N THR A 30 7.85 -10.80 5.51
CA THR A 30 7.94 -12.27 5.42
C THR A 30 7.72 -12.81 4.00
N GLY A 31 7.39 -11.95 3.03
CA GLY A 31 7.25 -12.30 1.60
C GLY A 31 5.83 -12.25 1.00
N PRO A 32 4.72 -12.42 1.75
CA PRO A 32 3.37 -12.23 1.19
C PRO A 32 3.12 -10.81 0.67
N ILE A 33 2.28 -10.68 -0.35
CA ILE A 33 1.73 -9.38 -0.75
C ILE A 33 0.37 -9.22 -0.08
N LEU A 34 0.25 -8.22 0.78
CA LEU A 34 -1.00 -7.79 1.39
C LEU A 34 -1.81 -7.00 0.38
N HIS A 35 -3.13 -7.11 0.45
CA HIS A 35 -4.06 -6.46 -0.47
C HIS A 35 -5.14 -5.72 0.31
N PHE A 36 -5.28 -4.43 0.00
CA PHE A 36 -6.30 -3.54 0.55
C PHE A 36 -6.99 -2.78 -0.58
N HIS A 37 -8.25 -2.43 -0.38
CA HIS A 37 -8.95 -1.52 -1.28
C HIS A 37 -8.72 -0.06 -0.86
N GLN A 38 -8.81 0.86 -1.82
CA GLN A 38 -8.62 2.29 -1.61
C GLN A 38 -9.52 2.86 -0.50
N GLU A 39 -10.74 2.35 -0.34
CA GLU A 39 -11.68 2.75 0.72
C GLU A 39 -11.22 2.35 2.13
N GLN A 40 -10.33 1.38 2.24
CA GLN A 40 -9.81 0.90 3.53
C GLN A 40 -8.60 1.72 3.99
N VAL A 41 -8.12 2.65 3.15
CA VAL A 41 -6.92 3.43 3.43
C VAL A 41 -7.16 4.94 3.26
N ARG A 42 -6.53 5.71 4.14
CA ARG A 42 -6.33 7.15 3.92
C ARG A 42 -5.01 7.35 3.17
N SER A 43 -5.01 8.24 2.19
CA SER A 43 -3.82 8.55 1.39
C SER A 43 -3.37 9.99 1.64
N GLU A 44 -2.09 10.18 1.89
CA GLU A 44 -1.46 11.48 2.13
C GLU A 44 -0.15 11.58 1.35
N ASN A 45 0.33 12.79 1.08
CA ASN A 45 1.67 12.94 0.51
C ASN A 45 2.72 12.58 1.55
N LEU A 46 3.80 11.91 1.14
CA LEU A 46 4.95 11.70 2.03
C LEU A 46 5.50 13.06 2.51
N PRO A 47 5.86 13.18 3.80
CA PRO A 47 6.36 14.43 4.37
C PRO A 47 7.72 14.83 3.78
N THR A 48 7.90 16.14 3.56
CA THR A 48 9.17 16.75 3.14
C THR A 48 10.09 17.04 4.33
N PRO A 49 11.43 17.06 4.19
CA PRO A 49 12.21 16.94 2.95
C PRO A 49 12.52 15.47 2.62
N GLY A 50 11.99 14.98 1.50
CA GLY A 50 12.12 13.58 1.10
C GLY A 50 11.63 13.33 -0.33
N PRO A 51 11.78 12.10 -0.85
CA PRO A 51 11.25 11.74 -2.15
C PRO A 51 9.74 11.95 -2.19
N THR A 52 9.25 12.55 -3.27
CA THR A 52 7.82 12.70 -3.51
C THR A 52 7.14 11.34 -3.58
N GLY A 53 6.02 11.18 -2.90
CA GLY A 53 5.34 9.89 -2.84
C GLY A 53 4.08 9.92 -2.01
N THR A 54 3.50 8.74 -1.78
CA THR A 54 2.22 8.58 -1.08
C THR A 54 2.37 7.70 0.15
N LEU A 55 1.80 8.17 1.25
CA LEU A 55 1.62 7.43 2.49
C LEU A 55 0.18 6.92 2.56
N TYR A 56 0.03 5.62 2.72
CA TYR A 56 -1.25 4.95 2.96
C TYR A 56 -1.34 4.56 4.43
N THR A 57 -2.43 4.93 5.09
CA THR A 57 -2.70 4.53 6.48
C THR A 57 -3.98 3.71 6.51
N LEU A 58 -3.92 2.50 7.08
CA LEU A 58 -5.11 1.66 7.25
C LEU A 58 -6.15 2.36 8.13
N THR A 59 -7.41 2.16 7.79
CA THR A 59 -8.56 2.66 8.56
C THR A 59 -9.39 1.48 9.05
N ASP A 60 -10.32 1.72 9.98
CA ASP A 60 -11.28 0.71 10.45
C ASP A 60 -12.44 0.47 9.47
N THR A 61 -12.37 1.04 8.26
CA THR A 61 -13.43 0.90 7.26
C THR A 61 -13.32 -0.48 6.59
N PRO A 62 -14.37 -1.32 6.62
CA PRO A 62 -14.35 -2.59 5.91
C PRO A 62 -14.38 -2.37 4.38
N ALA A 63 -13.94 -3.38 3.62
CA ALA A 63 -14.12 -3.37 2.18
C ALA A 63 -15.61 -3.30 1.82
N ALA A 64 -15.95 -2.60 0.73
CA ALA A 64 -17.33 -2.55 0.27
C ALA A 64 -17.85 -3.95 -0.12
N GLU A 65 -19.15 -4.17 0.06
CA GLU A 65 -19.81 -5.44 -0.26
C GLU A 65 -19.55 -5.86 -1.72
N GLY A 66 -19.21 -7.12 -1.94
CA GLY A 66 -18.89 -7.66 -3.27
C GLY A 66 -17.46 -7.42 -3.77
N ARG A 67 -16.60 -6.68 -3.04
CA ARG A 67 -15.17 -6.54 -3.37
C ARG A 67 -14.25 -7.61 -2.79
N GLU A 68 -14.84 -8.58 -2.11
CA GLU A 68 -14.20 -9.76 -1.54
C GLU A 68 -13.49 -10.63 -2.59
N ARG A 69 -13.91 -10.50 -3.85
CA ARG A 69 -13.39 -11.25 -5.01
C ARG A 69 -12.65 -10.36 -6.00
N CYS A 70 -11.95 -9.33 -5.52
CA CYS A 70 -11.14 -8.48 -6.38
C CYS A 70 -10.19 -9.32 -7.26
N ARG A 71 -10.27 -9.16 -8.58
CA ARG A 71 -9.51 -9.95 -9.58
C ARG A 71 -8.27 -9.21 -10.11
N ILE A 72 -7.81 -8.19 -9.40
CA ILE A 72 -6.62 -7.44 -9.79
C ILE A 72 -5.39 -8.29 -9.46
N ILE A 73 -4.54 -8.49 -10.47
CA ILE A 73 -3.29 -9.22 -10.33
C ILE A 73 -2.33 -8.34 -9.52
N PRO A 74 -1.73 -8.85 -8.42
CA PRO A 74 -0.73 -8.10 -7.67
C PRO A 74 0.47 -7.73 -8.56
N PRO A 75 1.12 -6.58 -8.31
CA PRO A 75 2.34 -6.20 -9.02
C PRO A 75 3.50 -7.15 -8.70
N PHE A 76 4.51 -7.19 -9.56
CA PHE A 76 5.73 -7.96 -9.27
C PHE A 76 6.47 -7.35 -8.07
N VAL A 77 7.14 -8.19 -7.28
CA VAL A 77 7.91 -7.76 -6.09
C VAL A 77 8.92 -6.64 -6.41
N ARG A 78 9.50 -6.63 -7.62
CA ARG A 78 10.45 -5.59 -8.07
C ARG A 78 9.83 -4.19 -8.26
N GLU A 79 8.51 -4.08 -8.28
CA GLU A 79 7.79 -2.82 -8.48
C GLU A 79 7.54 -2.07 -7.17
N PHE A 80 7.81 -2.69 -6.03
CA PHE A 80 7.70 -2.06 -4.72
C PHE A 80 8.98 -1.26 -4.42
N SER A 81 8.83 -0.03 -3.96
CA SER A 81 9.98 0.81 -3.57
C SER A 81 10.61 0.33 -2.27
N VAL A 82 11.93 0.46 -2.13
CA VAL A 82 12.60 0.21 -0.84
C VAL A 82 12.10 1.23 0.19
N VAL A 83 11.76 0.73 1.38
CA VAL A 83 11.34 1.55 2.51
C VAL A 83 12.37 1.40 3.61
N ASP A 84 12.97 2.53 4.02
CA ASP A 84 13.84 2.58 5.20
C ASP A 84 13.04 2.20 6.45
N ALA A 85 13.57 1.26 7.23
CA ALA A 85 12.97 0.75 8.46
C ALA A 85 12.84 1.87 9.52
#